data_AF-A0A2K3JHT0-F1
#
_entry.id   AF-A0A2K3JHT0-F1
#
_cell.length_a   1.000
_cell.length_b   1.000
_cell.length_c   1.000
_cell.angle_alpha   90.00
_cell.angle_beta   90.00
_cell.angle_gamma   90.00
#
_symmetry.space_group_name_H-M   'P 1'
#
loop_
_entity.id
_entity.type
_entity.pdbx_description
1 polymer ?
#
loop_
_entity_poly.entity_id
_entity_poly.type
_entity_poly.pdbx_seq_one_letter_code
_entity_poly.pdbx_strand_id
1 'polypeptide(L)' 'MLSIDGSYGEGGGQIVRTAVALSVLTKQPIEIYNIRAGRPTPGLRPQ' A
#
# COMPACT_ATOMS: atom_id res chain seq x y z
N MET A 1 -5.41 13.86 3.96
CA MET A 1 -4.42 12.80 3.73
C MET A 1 -5.03 11.51 4.23
N LEU A 2 -5.08 10.46 3.41
CA LEU A 2 -5.72 9.18 3.75
C LEU A 2 -4.67 8.17 4.22
N SER A 3 -4.85 7.58 5.40
CA SER A 3 -3.95 6.55 5.93
C SER A 3 -4.51 5.16 5.63
N ILE A 4 -3.66 4.27 5.10
CA ILE A 4 -4.03 2.96 4.58
C ILE A 4 -3.15 1.88 5.24
N ASP A 5 -3.78 0.87 5.83
CA ASP A 5 -3.08 -0.29 6.37
C ASP A 5 -2.73 -1.30 5.26
N GLY A 6 -1.44 -1.39 4.93
CA GLY A 6 -0.89 -2.31 3.95
C GLY A 6 -0.79 -3.77 4.41
N SER A 7 -1.17 -4.08 5.64
CA SER A 7 -1.30 -5.44 6.16
C SER A 7 -2.68 -6.06 5.92
N TYR A 8 -3.66 -5.25 5.51
CA TYR A 8 -5.04 -5.70 5.32
C TYR A 8 -5.15 -6.81 4.27
N GLY A 9 -6.01 -7.80 4.53
CA GLY A 9 -6.19 -8.98 3.66
C GLY A 9 -4.89 -9.79 3.54
N GLU A 10 -4.43 -10.03 2.32
CA GLU A 10 -3.20 -10.79 2.05
C GLU A 10 -1.91 -10.04 2.40
N GLY A 11 -1.99 -8.76 2.81
CA GLY A 11 -0.81 -7.92 3.02
C GLY A 11 0.08 -7.87 1.77
N GLY A 12 -0.53 -7.82 0.59
CA GLY A 12 0.16 -7.91 -0.70
C GLY A 12 0.51 -6.56 -1.32
N GLY A 13 1.38 -6.57 -2.34
CA GLY A 13 1.72 -5.37 -3.12
C GLY A 13 0.55 -4.79 -3.92
N GLN A 14 -0.59 -5.47 -3.99
CA GLN A 14 -1.79 -5.00 -4.69
C GLN A 14 -2.38 -3.75 -4.04
N ILE A 15 -2.41 -3.69 -2.69
CA ILE A 15 -2.90 -2.50 -1.97
C ILE A 15 -2.07 -1.28 -2.37
N VAL A 16 -0.75 -1.40 -2.39
CA VAL A 16 0.16 -0.31 -2.75
C VAL A 16 -0.11 0.18 -4.17
N ARG A 17 -0.20 -0.72 -5.16
CA ARG A 17 -0.43 -0.35 -6.56
C ARG A 17 -1.77 0.36 -6.76
N THR A 18 -2.85 -0.19 -6.20
CA THR A 18 -4.18 0.39 -6.35
C THR A 18 -4.30 1.72 -5.62
N ALA A 19 -3.78 1.82 -4.38
CA ALA A 19 -3.83 3.04 -3.60
C ALA A 19 -3.06 4.18 -4.29
N VAL A 20 -1.86 3.92 -4.79
CA VAL A 20 -1.05 4.93 -5.52
C VAL A 20 -1.77 5.37 -6.79
N ALA A 21 -2.32 4.44 -7.58
CA ALA A 21 -3.08 4.79 -8.79
C ALA A 21 -4.30 5.68 -8.46
N LEU A 22 -5.08 5.31 -7.42
CA LEU A 22 -6.23 6.10 -6.99
C LEU A 22 -5.83 7.46 -6.43
N SER A 23 -4.75 7.56 -5.65
CA SER A 23 -4.23 8.81 -5.11
C SER A 23 -3.92 9.83 -6.22
N VAL A 24 -3.32 9.36 -7.32
CA VAL A 24 -3.04 10.19 -8.49
C VAL A 24 -4.33 10.64 -9.17
N LEU A 25 -5.28 9.73 -9.39
CA LEU A 25 -6.54 10.03 -10.07
C LEU A 25 -7.44 10.98 -9.27
N THR A 26 -7.51 10.82 -7.95
CA THR A 26 -8.36 11.63 -7.08
C THR A 26 -7.66 12.88 -6.54
N LYS A 27 -6.36 13.04 -6.81
CA LYS A 27 -5.50 14.09 -6.24
C LYS A 27 -5.54 14.13 -4.71
N GLN A 28 -5.77 12.99 -4.07
CA GLN A 28 -5.80 12.88 -2.62
C GLN A 28 -4.46 12.33 -2.13
N PRO A 29 -3.73 13.03 -1.25
CA PRO A 29 -2.50 12.51 -0.67
C PRO A 29 -2.80 11.30 0.22
N ILE A 30 -1.96 10.27 0.12
CA ILE A 30 -2.09 9.03 0.89
C ILE A 30 -0.82 8.71 1.68
N GLU A 31 -0.97 7.98 2.77
CA GLU A 31 0.09 7.35 3.55
C GLU A 31 -0.24 5.86 3.66
N ILE A 32 0.72 4.99 3.30
CA ILE A 32 0.54 3.54 3.43
C ILE A 32 1.54 3.02 4.46
N TYR A 33 1.05 2.43 5.56
CA TYR A 33 1.87 1.84 6.61
C TYR A 33 1.74 0.31 6.60
N ASN A 34 2.61 -0.41 7.33
CA ASN A 34 2.60 -1.88 7.40
C ASN A 34 2.67 -2.60 6.02
N ILE A 35 3.36 -2.00 5.04
CA ILE A 35 3.47 -2.57 3.69
C ILE A 35 4.06 -3.97 3.78
N ARG A 36 3.29 -4.97 3.31
CA ARG A 36 3.72 -6.37 3.29
C ARG A 36 4.12 -6.94 4.66
N ALA A 37 3.51 -6.46 5.74
CA ALA A 37 3.84 -6.88 7.10
C ALA A 37 3.71 -8.40 7.35
N GLY A 38 2.77 -9.07 6.67
CA GLY A 38 2.57 -10.53 6.79
C GLY A 38 3.48 -11.40 5.92
N ARG A 39 4.42 -10.82 5.16
CA ARG A 39 5.32 -11.58 4.27
C ARG A 39 6.67 -11.86 4.95
N PRO A 40 7.38 -12.95 4.59
CA PRO A 40 8.72 -13.25 5.12
C PRO A 40 9.72 -12.10 4.93
N THR A 41 9.46 -11.26 3.95
CA THR A 41 10.28 -10.11 3.61
C THR A 41 9.37 -8.90 3.39
N PRO A 42 9.08 -8.13 4.46
CA PRO A 42 8.14 -7.02 4.43
C PRO A 42 8.69 -5.82 3.64
N GLY A 43 7.88 -4.77 3.50
CA GLY A 43 8.25 -3.52 2.85
C GLY A 43 8.16 -3.55 1.33
N LEU A 44 8.55 -2.43 0.72
CA LEU A 44 8.61 -2.25 -0.73
C LEU A 44 9.67 -3.15 -1.36
N ARG A 45 9.40 -3.60 -2.58
CA ARG A 45 10.34 -4.35 -3.41
C ARG A 45 10.27 -3.88 -4.85
N PRO A 46 11.38 -3.95 -5.61
CA PRO A 46 11.31 -3.92 -7.06
C PRO A 46 10.32 -4.98 -7.53
N GLN A 47 9.43 -4.60 -8.44
CA GLN A 47 8.46 -5.52 -9.03
C GLN A 47 9.02 -6.15 -10.30
#